data_AF-X1LJH2-F1
#
_entry.id   AF-X1LJH2-F1
#
_cell.length_a   1.000
_cell.length_b   1.000
_cell.length_c   1.000
_cell.angle_alpha   90.00
_cell.angle_beta   90.00
_cell.angle_gamma   90.00
#
_symmetry.space_group_name_H-M   'P 1'
#
loop_
_entity.id
_entity.type
_entity.pdbx_description
1 polymer ?
#
loop_
_entity_poly.entity_id
_entity_poly.type
_entity_poly.pdbx_seq_one_letter_code
_entity_poly.pdbx_strand_id
1 'polypeptide(L)' 'MKQETEWEPKLVGFLCRWCSYAGADLAGTSRKKYPANIRIIKV' A
#
# COMPACT_ATOMS: atom_id res chain seq x y z
N MET A 1 12.69 -29.84 2.76
CA MET A 1 13.25 -28.47 2.72
C MET A 1 12.45 -27.70 1.69
N LYS A 2 11.35 -27.04 2.10
CA LYS A 2 10.52 -26.26 1.17
C LYS A 2 11.31 -25.00 0.81
N GLN A 3 11.72 -24.89 -0.45
CA GLN A 3 12.14 -23.63 -1.02
C GLN A 3 10.88 -22.80 -1.28
N GLU A 4 10.45 -22.04 -0.28
CA GLU A 4 9.62 -20.86 -0.51
C GLU A 4 10.56 -19.78 -1.04
N THR A 5 10.68 -19.69 -2.37
CA THR A 5 11.20 -18.47 -3.01
C THR A 5 10.50 -17.29 -2.38
N GLU A 6 11.26 -16.31 -1.86
CA GLU A 6 10.75 -15.11 -1.19
C GLU A 6 9.58 -14.49 -1.98
N TRP A 7 8.37 -14.85 -1.60
CA TRP A 7 7.16 -14.42 -2.29
C TRP A 7 6.65 -13.17 -1.57
N GLU A 8 6.71 -12.03 -2.26
CA GLU A 8 6.12 -10.79 -1.76
C GLU A 8 4.70 -10.62 -2.34
N PRO A 9 3.67 -10.49 -1.49
CA PRO A 9 2.29 -10.32 -1.96
C PRO A 9 2.14 -8.98 -2.67
N LYS A 10 1.67 -8.99 -3.92
CA LYS A 10 1.35 -7.78 -4.68
C LYS A 10 -0.07 -7.34 -4.36
N LEU A 11 -0.23 -6.19 -3.69
CA LEU A 11 -1.52 -5.66 -3.26
C LEU A 11 -1.94 -4.49 -4.15
N VAL A 12 -3.22 -4.43 -4.52
CA VAL A 12 -3.83 -3.30 -5.22
C VAL A 12 -4.99 -2.78 -4.40
N GLY A 13 -5.00 -1.48 -4.12
CA GLY A 13 -6.07 -0.81 -3.38
C GLY A 13 -6.75 0.26 -4.24
N PHE A 14 -8.08 0.26 -4.27
CA PHE A 14 -8.87 1.33 -4.89
C PHE A 14 -9.30 2.31 -3.79
N LEU A 15 -8.78 3.52 -3.83
CA LEU A 15 -8.98 4.52 -2.80
C LEU A 15 -9.81 5.67 -3.36
N CYS A 16 -10.86 6.06 -2.64
CA CYS A 16 -11.65 7.23 -3.02
C CYS A 16 -10.80 8.51 -2.97
N ARG A 17 -11.08 9.44 -3.88
CA ARG A 17 -10.37 10.73 -4.00
C ARG A 17 -10.35 11.54 -2.69
N TRP A 18 -11.42 11.50 -1.92
CA TRP A 18 -11.64 12.49 -0.85
C TRP A 18 -11.09 12.06 0.51
N CYS A 19 -11.36 10.83 0.93
CA CYS A 19 -11.02 10.39 2.29
C CYS A 19 -9.83 9.43 2.28
N SER A 20 -9.92 8.34 1.53
CA SER A 20 -8.91 7.28 1.59
C SER A 20 -7.59 7.73 0.97
N TYR A 21 -7.62 8.41 -0.18
CA TYR A 21 -6.41 8.91 -0.82
C TYR A 21 -5.73 9.98 0.04
N ALA A 22 -6.50 10.91 0.62
CA ALA A 22 -5.98 11.90 1.58
C ALA A 22 -5.38 11.25 2.83
N GLY A 23 -5.96 10.14 3.31
CA GLY A 23 -5.41 9.36 4.41
C GLY A 23 -4.06 8.71 4.06
N ALA A 24 -3.90 8.24 2.82
CA ALA A 24 -2.63 7.74 2.32
C ALA A 24 -1.56 8.84 2.23
N ASP A 25 -1.94 10.04 1.76
CA ASP A 25 -1.06 11.22 1.74
C ASP A 25 -0.62 11.61 3.17
N LEU A 26 -1.56 11.62 4.12
CA LEU A 26 -1.28 11.91 5.53
C LEU A 26 -0.36 10.85 6.17
N ALA A 27 -0.52 9.58 5.83
CA ALA A 27 0.38 8.53 6.29
C ALA A 27 1.82 8.76 5.78
N GLY A 28 1.95 9.25 4.54
CA GLY A 28 3.22 9.68 3.95
C GLY A 28 3.85 10.89 4.66
N THR A 29 3.10 11.97 4.87
CA THR A 29 3.61 13.17 5.58
C THR A 29 3.98 12.86 7.03
N SER A 30 3.23 11.96 7.67
CA SER A 30 3.50 11.46 9.02
C SER A 30 4.64 10.44 9.11
N ARG A 31 5.28 10.10 7.97
CA ARG A 31 6.35 9.10 7.86
C ARG A 31 6.00 7.75 8.51
N LYS A 32 4.73 7.34 8.41
CA LYS A 32 4.30 6.02 8.90
C LYS A 32 4.97 4.94 8.03
N LYS A 33 5.67 4.00 8.67
CA LYS A 33 6.31 2.88 7.96
C LYS A 33 5.24 1.86 7.56
N TYR A 34 5.29 1.43 6.31
CA TYR A 34 4.48 0.34 5.76
C TYR A 34 5.28 -0.38 4.65
N PRO A 35 4.95 -1.63 4.31
CA PRO A 35 5.64 -2.36 3.25
C PRO A 35 5.34 -1.76 1.85
N ALA A 36 6.32 -1.83 0.94
CA ALA A 36 6.23 -1.22 -0.40
C ALA A 36 5.43 -2.05 -1.42
N ASN A 37 4.62 -3.00 -0.95
CA ASN A 37 3.97 -4.01 -1.77
C ASN A 37 2.54 -3.64 -2.22
N ILE A 38 2.03 -2.50 -1.74
CA ILE A 38 0.72 -1.95 -2.12
C ILE A 38 0.83 -0.88 -3.21
N ARG A 39 -0.07 -0.98 -4.20
CA ARG A 39 -0.24 0.01 -5.26
C ARG A 39 -1.64 0.59 -5.20
N ILE A 40 -1.73 1.91 -5.12
CA ILE A 40 -2.99 2.63 -4.96
C ILE A 40 -3.49 3.10 -6.33
N ILE A 41 -4.77 2.85 -6.62
CA ILE A 41 -5.51 3.42 -7.74
C ILE A 41 -6.54 4.38 -7.17
N LYS A 42 -6.52 5.63 -7.61
CA LYS A 42 -7.47 6.66 -7.19
C LYS A 42 -8.78 6.53 -7.98
N VAL A 43 -9.91 6.50 -7.28
CA VAL A 43 -11.27 6.50 -7.84
C VAL A 43 -12.12 7.66 -7.32
#